data_AF-A0AA39XCH1-F1
#
_entry.id   AF-A0AA39XCH1-F1
#
_cell.length_a   1.000
_cell.length_b   1.000
_cell.length_c   1.000
_cell.angle_alpha   90.00
_cell.angle_beta   90.00
_cell.angle_gamma   90.00
#
_symmetry.space_group_name_H-M   'P 1'
#
loop_
_entity.id
_entity.type
_entity.pdbx_description
1 polymer ?
#
loop_
_entity_poly.entity_id
_entity_poly.type
_entity_poly.pdbx_seq_one_letter_code
_entity_poly.pdbx_strand_id
1 'polypeptide(L)'
;MPNCVHRSCLKQPRPHNNSSMEISSSVISKPCTRCHKPSKRSCDNCAGAPRYLEPPEDVLGAFYCGKKCQKADWQRHKSECKVLQNRKALHRMAIVLQDVSCRVRKNAYPFDVASVGVDEASDRVTIAVRDHTWGAERFWPFRFELGDERRMREVLLHSGSGSVMVLLGGLVRELLDGEFV
;
A
#
# COMPACT_ATOMS: atom_id res chain seq x y z
N MET A 1 3.19 -33.61 -37.02
CA MET A 1 3.94 -34.89 -36.86
C MET A 1 5.39 -34.63 -37.26
N PRO A 2 6.36 -35.14 -36.50
CA PRO A 2 7.12 -34.29 -35.59
C PRO A 2 8.64 -34.45 -35.76
N ASN A 3 9.41 -33.62 -35.07
CA ASN A 3 10.54 -34.14 -34.29
C ASN A 3 10.80 -33.25 -33.07
N CYS A 4 10.16 -33.67 -31.96
CA CYS A 4 10.59 -33.39 -30.61
C CYS A 4 11.98 -34.00 -30.39
N VAL A 5 12.93 -33.21 -29.87
CA VAL A 5 14.14 -33.76 -29.25
C VAL A 5 14.17 -33.35 -27.78
N HIS A 6 13.93 -34.37 -26.97
CA HIS A 6 14.21 -34.59 -25.56
C HIS A 6 14.73 -33.43 -24.70
N ARG A 7 13.91 -33.09 -23.71
CA ARG A 7 14.32 -32.60 -22.39
C ARG A 7 15.36 -33.54 -21.77
N SER A 8 16.55 -33.02 -21.50
CA SER A 8 17.49 -33.58 -20.52
C SER A 8 17.40 -32.76 -19.23
N CYS A 9 16.71 -33.33 -18.23
CA CYS A 9 16.75 -32.88 -16.84
C CYS A 9 18.17 -33.08 -16.28
N LEU A 10 19.01 -32.05 -16.34
CA LEU A 10 20.22 -31.98 -15.54
C LEU A 10 19.86 -31.51 -14.13
N LYS A 11 19.77 -32.47 -13.20
CA LYS A 11 19.74 -32.23 -11.76
C LYS A 11 21.03 -31.53 -11.36
N GLN A 12 20.96 -30.24 -11.06
CA GLN A 12 22.05 -29.57 -10.35
C GLN A 12 21.94 -29.84 -8.84
N PRO A 13 23.05 -30.19 -8.17
CA PRO A 13 23.06 -30.39 -6.72
C PRO A 13 22.89 -29.06 -5.97
N ARG A 14 22.12 -29.11 -4.88
CA ARG A 14 21.91 -27.99 -3.96
C ARG A 14 23.23 -27.65 -3.25
N PRO A 15 23.69 -26.39 -3.29
CA PRO A 15 24.64 -25.94 -2.28
C PRO A 15 23.89 -25.69 -0.97
N HIS A 16 24.09 -26.61 -0.01
CA HIS A 16 23.86 -26.32 1.40
C HIS A 16 24.89 -25.27 1.83
N ASN A 17 24.43 -24.07 2.16
CA ASN A 17 25.17 -23.19 3.04
C ASN A 17 24.23 -22.65 4.11
N ASN A 18 24.20 -23.37 5.23
CA ASN A 18 23.66 -22.89 6.49
C ASN A 18 24.63 -21.85 7.05
N SER A 19 24.31 -20.57 6.86
CA SER A 19 24.79 -19.52 7.75
C SER A 19 23.57 -18.81 8.32
N SER A 20 23.00 -19.45 9.33
CA SER A 20 22.02 -18.84 10.21
C SER A 20 22.71 -17.74 11.01
N MET A 21 22.78 -16.53 10.45
CA MET A 21 22.85 -15.35 11.28
C MET A 21 21.47 -15.20 11.90
N GLU A 22 21.36 -15.71 13.13
CA GLU A 22 20.27 -15.35 14.04
C GLU A 22 20.29 -13.84 14.20
N ILE A 23 19.47 -13.15 13.40
CA ILE A 23 19.00 -11.82 13.77
C ILE A 23 18.17 -12.08 15.02
N SER A 24 18.83 -11.92 16.18
CA SER A 24 18.17 -11.76 17.47
C SER A 24 17.33 -10.49 17.38
N SER A 25 16.17 -10.63 16.75
CA SER A 25 15.07 -9.71 16.87
C SER A 25 14.66 -9.80 18.32
N SER A 26 15.24 -8.95 19.15
CA SER A 26 14.75 -8.64 20.47
C SER A 26 13.32 -8.15 20.25
N VAL A 27 12.35 -9.06 20.31
CA VAL A 27 10.94 -8.75 20.10
C VAL A 27 10.57 -7.76 21.19
N ILE A 28 10.52 -6.48 20.84
CA ILE A 28 10.20 -5.38 21.75
C ILE A 28 8.85 -5.70 22.38
N SER A 29 8.87 -6.12 23.65
CA SER A 29 7.65 -6.36 24.40
C SER A 29 7.05 -5.02 24.80
N LYS A 30 5.79 -4.79 24.42
CA LYS A 30 5.02 -3.62 24.84
C LYS A 30 4.21 -3.96 26.10
N PRO A 31 3.98 -3.02 27.01
CA PRO A 31 3.23 -3.29 28.23
C PRO A 31 1.78 -3.64 27.91
N CYS A 32 1.21 -4.59 28.66
CA CYS A 32 -0.21 -4.91 28.58
C CYS A 32 -1.04 -3.69 29.01
N THR A 33 -1.96 -3.25 28.17
CA THR A 33 -2.83 -2.08 28.39
C THR A 33 -3.69 -2.18 29.65
N ARG A 34 -3.90 -3.40 30.18
CA ARG A 34 -4.70 -3.63 31.39
C ARG A 34 -3.89 -3.83 32.66
N CYS A 35 -2.83 -4.64 32.61
CA CYS A 35 -2.09 -5.09 33.80
C CYS A 35 -0.60 -4.74 33.77
N HIS A 36 -0.15 -4.02 32.74
CA HIS A 36 1.21 -3.53 32.51
C HIS A 36 2.31 -4.60 32.39
N LYS A 37 1.98 -5.89 32.53
CA LYS A 37 2.93 -6.98 32.27
C LYS A 37 3.41 -6.97 30.81
N PRO A 38 4.65 -7.40 30.53
CA PRO A 38 5.15 -7.49 29.16
C PRO A 38 4.20 -8.29 28.27
N SER A 39 3.92 -7.75 27.08
CA SER A 39 3.09 -8.37 26.05
C SER A 39 3.78 -8.31 24.71
N LYS A 40 3.66 -9.41 23.96
CA LYS A 40 4.04 -9.50 22.55
C LYS A 40 2.82 -9.51 21.62
N ARG A 41 1.61 -9.55 22.19
CA ARG A 41 0.35 -9.69 21.45
C ARG A 41 -0.37 -8.35 21.42
N SER A 42 -0.66 -7.87 20.23
CA SER A 42 -1.56 -6.75 19.98
C SER A 42 -2.98 -7.26 19.71
N CYS A 43 -3.96 -6.36 19.71
CA CYS A 43 -5.30 -6.71 19.27
C CYS A 43 -5.34 -6.90 17.76
N ASP A 44 -5.66 -8.12 17.30
CA ASP A 44 -5.67 -8.49 15.87
C ASP A 44 -6.54 -7.58 14.98
N ASN A 45 -7.66 -7.08 15.55
CA ASN A 45 -8.59 -6.23 14.82
C ASN A 45 -7.97 -4.87 14.45
N CYS A 46 -7.28 -4.22 15.40
CA CYS A 46 -6.72 -2.88 15.20
C CYS A 46 -5.20 -2.86 14.94
N ALA A 47 -4.50 -3.99 15.13
CA ALA A 47 -3.08 -4.10 14.86
C ALA A 47 -2.78 -3.79 13.39
N GLY A 48 -1.70 -3.02 13.15
CA GLY A 48 -1.26 -2.63 11.81
C GLY A 48 -2.12 -1.56 11.14
N ALA A 49 -2.96 -0.84 11.89
CA ALA A 49 -3.65 0.34 11.34
C ALA A 49 -2.63 1.45 11.00
N PRO A 50 -2.71 2.05 9.80
CA PRO A 50 -1.79 3.12 9.41
C PRO A 50 -2.01 4.39 10.23
N ARG A 51 -0.95 5.19 10.31
CA ARG A 51 -0.88 6.45 11.03
C ARG A 51 -0.83 7.58 10.02
N TYR A 52 -1.82 8.48 10.06
CA TYR A 52 -1.96 9.57 9.09
C TYR A 52 -1.50 10.92 9.62
N LEU A 53 -1.43 11.07 10.94
CA LEU A 53 -0.87 12.22 11.65
C LEU A 53 0.22 11.65 12.57
N GLU A 54 1.29 12.39 12.87
CA GLU A 54 2.16 12.06 14.01
C GLU A 54 1.28 12.04 15.26
N PRO A 55 0.87 10.86 15.75
CA PRO A 55 0.03 10.82 16.92
C PRO A 55 0.96 10.98 18.14
N PRO A 56 0.42 11.40 19.30
CA PRO A 56 1.08 11.11 20.56
C PRO A 56 1.50 9.64 20.58
N GLU A 57 2.67 9.33 21.14
CA GLU A 57 3.29 7.99 21.14
C GLU A 57 2.34 6.86 21.61
N ASP A 58 1.26 7.25 22.28
CA ASP A 58 0.22 6.41 22.87
C ASP A 58 -0.75 5.73 21.88
N VAL A 59 -0.76 6.07 20.58
CA VAL A 59 -1.59 5.35 19.58
C VAL A 59 -0.82 4.16 18.96
N LEU A 60 -0.12 3.42 19.81
CA LEU A 60 0.36 2.07 19.53
C LEU A 60 -0.79 1.15 19.90
N GLY A 61 -1.54 0.67 18.92
CA GLY A 61 -2.75 -0.15 19.13
C GLY A 61 -2.59 -1.18 20.26
N ALA A 62 -3.66 -1.39 21.03
CA ALA A 62 -3.59 -2.03 22.35
C ALA A 62 -2.87 -3.40 22.37
N PHE A 63 -2.05 -3.61 23.41
CA PHE A 63 -1.33 -4.85 23.67
C PHE A 63 -1.90 -5.57 24.89
N TYR A 64 -2.05 -6.89 24.82
CA TYR A 64 -2.61 -7.68 25.92
C TYR A 64 -1.82 -8.95 26.15
N CYS A 65 -1.42 -9.20 27.40
CA CYS A 65 -0.73 -10.45 27.76
C CYS A 65 -1.62 -11.71 27.55
N GLY A 66 -2.94 -11.53 27.37
CA GLY A 66 -3.86 -12.60 27.00
C GLY A 66 -5.32 -12.15 26.89
N LYS A 67 -6.19 -13.07 26.42
CA LYS A 67 -7.62 -12.82 26.17
C LYS A 67 -8.38 -12.33 27.42
N LYS A 68 -7.97 -12.74 28.63
CA LYS A 68 -8.58 -12.25 29.88
C LYS A 68 -8.40 -10.74 30.05
N CYS A 69 -7.19 -10.22 29.83
CA CYS A 69 -6.91 -8.78 29.90
C CYS A 69 -7.60 -8.00 28.78
N GLN A 70 -7.64 -8.57 27.56
CA GLN A 70 -8.36 -7.95 26.44
C GLN A 70 -9.87 -7.83 26.72
N LYS A 71 -10.51 -8.91 27.19
CA LYS A 71 -11.95 -8.88 27.54
C LYS A 71 -12.25 -7.90 28.68
N ALA A 72 -11.38 -7.83 29.68
CA ALA A 72 -11.54 -6.92 30.80
C ALA A 72 -11.38 -5.44 30.40
N ASP A 73 -10.55 -5.14 29.40
CA ASP A 73 -10.35 -3.78 28.87
C ASP A 73 -11.31 -3.43 27.73
N TRP A 74 -12.12 -4.39 27.25
CA TRP A 74 -12.91 -4.25 26.03
C TRP A 74 -13.84 -3.05 26.03
N GLN A 75 -14.50 -2.74 27.14
CA GLN A 75 -15.41 -1.59 27.24
C GLN A 75 -14.69 -0.26 26.95
N ARG A 76 -13.43 -0.12 27.37
CA ARG A 76 -12.60 1.07 27.10
C ARG A 76 -12.03 1.04 25.69
N HIS A 77 -11.56 -0.12 25.23
CA HIS A 77 -10.87 -0.26 23.95
C HIS A 77 -11.81 -0.25 22.73
N LYS A 78 -13.08 -0.64 22.88
CA LYS A 78 -14.00 -0.91 21.77
C LYS A 78 -14.13 0.26 20.76
N SER A 79 -14.29 1.49 21.24
CA SER A 79 -14.47 2.67 20.38
C SER A 79 -13.20 2.96 19.57
N GLU A 80 -12.04 3.00 20.22
CA GLU A 80 -10.75 3.18 19.58
C GLU A 80 -10.44 2.04 18.58
N CYS A 81 -10.74 0.78 18.98
CA CYS A 81 -10.57 -0.39 18.14
C CYS A 81 -11.34 -0.24 16.82
N LYS A 82 -12.57 0.29 16.87
CA LYS A 82 -13.40 0.51 15.68
C LYS A 82 -12.80 1.59 14.76
N VAL A 83 -12.29 2.69 15.32
CA VAL A 83 -11.61 3.74 14.53
C VAL A 83 -10.40 3.16 13.80
N LEU A 84 -9.56 2.39 14.49
CA LEU A 84 -8.37 1.77 13.90
C LEU A 84 -8.72 0.70 12.85
N GLN A 85 -9.80 -0.06 13.07
CA GLN A 85 -10.33 -0.98 12.05
C GLN A 85 -10.77 -0.25 10.78
N ASN A 86 -11.48 0.87 10.93
CA ASN A 86 -11.91 1.68 9.79
C ASN A 86 -10.70 2.25 9.04
N ARG A 87 -9.64 2.69 9.74
CA ARG A 87 -8.38 3.09 9.10
C ARG A 87 -7.74 1.96 8.28
N LYS A 88 -7.73 0.73 8.79
CA LYS A 88 -7.24 -0.44 8.03
C LYS A 88 -8.07 -0.67 6.76
N ALA A 89 -9.40 -0.58 6.88
CA ALA A 89 -10.30 -0.75 5.74
C ALA A 89 -10.03 0.32 4.68
N LEU A 90 -10.03 1.60 5.07
CA LEU A 90 -9.74 2.74 4.21
C LEU A 90 -8.39 2.63 3.53
N HIS A 91 -7.36 2.21 4.25
CA HIS A 91 -6.04 2.05 3.67
C HIS A 91 -5.98 0.95 2.60
N ARG A 92 -6.60 -0.21 2.86
CA ARG A 92 -6.69 -1.28 1.86
C ARG A 92 -7.43 -0.81 0.62
N MET A 93 -8.54 -0.08 0.81
CA MET A 93 -9.30 0.51 -0.30
C MET A 93 -8.46 1.51 -1.08
N ALA A 94 -7.75 2.42 -0.40
CA ALA A 94 -6.87 3.39 -1.04
C ALA A 94 -5.77 2.72 -1.88
N ILE A 95 -5.16 1.63 -1.39
CA ILE A 95 -4.17 0.86 -2.15
C ILE A 95 -4.79 0.27 -3.42
N VAL A 96 -5.95 -0.37 -3.33
CA VAL A 96 -6.64 -0.96 -4.49
C VAL A 96 -7.01 0.13 -5.49
N LEU A 97 -7.55 1.24 -5.00
CA LEU A 97 -7.96 2.37 -5.83
C LEU A 97 -6.80 3.04 -6.55
N GLN A 98 -5.67 3.19 -5.86
CA GLN A 98 -4.45 3.68 -6.45
C GLN A 98 -3.96 2.75 -7.57
N ASP A 99 -4.03 1.43 -7.36
CA ASP A 99 -3.63 0.45 -8.38
C ASP A 99 -4.54 0.51 -9.62
N VAL A 100 -5.87 0.53 -9.41
CA VAL A 100 -6.84 0.70 -10.50
C VAL A 100 -6.58 1.99 -11.26
N SER A 101 -6.39 3.10 -10.55
CA SER A 101 -6.08 4.40 -11.17
C SER A 101 -4.80 4.35 -12.01
N CYS A 102 -3.74 3.72 -11.50
CA CYS A 102 -2.49 3.56 -12.25
C CYS A 102 -2.70 2.72 -13.52
N ARG A 103 -3.45 1.62 -13.45
CA ARG A 103 -3.76 0.79 -14.64
C ARG A 103 -4.57 1.55 -15.68
N VAL A 104 -5.59 2.30 -15.25
CA VAL A 104 -6.36 3.16 -16.15
C VAL A 104 -5.43 4.18 -16.80
N ARG A 105 -4.58 4.87 -16.02
CA ARG A 105 -3.67 5.91 -16.54
C ARG A 105 -2.56 5.36 -17.44
N LYS A 106 -2.10 4.13 -17.25
CA LYS A 106 -1.19 3.46 -18.20
C LYS A 106 -1.82 3.36 -19.60
N ASN A 107 -3.14 3.22 -19.68
CA ASN A 107 -3.87 3.05 -20.94
C ASN A 107 -4.58 4.31 -21.44
N ALA A 108 -4.93 5.22 -20.53
CA ALA A 108 -5.74 6.40 -20.76
C ALA A 108 -5.20 7.61 -19.99
N TYR A 109 -4.01 8.04 -20.36
CA TYR A 109 -3.35 9.23 -19.84
C TYR A 109 -3.92 10.49 -20.50
N PRO A 110 -4.12 11.59 -19.75
CA PRO A 110 -4.80 12.79 -20.27
C PRO A 110 -3.91 13.66 -21.17
N PHE A 111 -2.62 13.34 -21.29
CA PHE A 111 -1.66 14.10 -22.08
C PHE A 111 -0.93 13.20 -23.07
N ASP A 112 -0.62 13.71 -24.26
CA ASP A 112 0.34 13.05 -25.15
C ASP A 112 1.75 13.34 -24.65
N VAL A 113 2.33 12.41 -23.90
CA VAL A 113 3.66 12.61 -23.31
C VAL A 113 4.73 12.55 -24.41
N ALA A 114 5.54 13.60 -24.49
CA ALA A 114 6.65 13.74 -25.41
C ALA A 114 7.94 13.12 -24.86
N SER A 115 8.23 13.41 -23.59
CA SER A 115 9.37 12.89 -22.86
C SER A 115 9.16 13.01 -21.36
N VAL A 116 9.90 12.21 -20.60
CA VAL A 116 10.00 12.34 -19.14
C VAL A 116 11.48 12.45 -18.77
N GLY A 117 11.82 13.46 -17.99
CA GLY A 117 13.15 13.67 -17.44
C GLY A 117 13.12 13.54 -15.91
N VAL A 118 14.12 12.85 -15.35
CA VAL A 118 14.30 12.74 -13.90
C VAL A 118 15.62 13.40 -13.54
N ASP A 119 15.56 14.39 -12.66
CA ASP A 119 16.73 15.03 -12.07
C ASP A 119 16.92 14.46 -10.66
N GLU A 120 17.83 13.49 -10.54
CA GLU A 120 18.08 12.79 -9.26
C GLU A 120 18.71 13.69 -8.20
N ALA A 121 19.41 14.75 -8.60
CA ALA A 121 20.03 15.68 -7.66
C ALA A 121 19.01 16.57 -6.96
N SER A 122 17.87 16.84 -7.61
CA SER A 122 16.80 17.70 -7.07
C SER A 122 15.47 16.98 -6.81
N ASP A 123 15.44 15.66 -6.99
CA ASP A 123 14.21 14.83 -6.90
C ASP A 123 13.05 15.37 -7.74
N ARG A 124 13.37 15.95 -8.91
CA ARG A 124 12.39 16.60 -9.79
C ARG A 124 12.10 15.72 -10.99
N VAL A 125 10.82 15.53 -11.28
CA VAL A 125 10.34 14.88 -12.50
C VAL A 125 9.74 15.93 -13.43
N THR A 126 10.21 15.99 -14.67
CA THR A 126 9.67 16.85 -15.72
C THR A 126 8.96 15.99 -16.76
N ILE A 127 7.72 16.34 -17.09
CA ILE A 127 6.93 15.67 -18.13
C ILE A 127 6.69 16.68 -19.24
N ALA A 128 7.31 16.48 -20.40
CA ALA A 128 7.04 17.27 -21.59
C ALA A 128 5.83 16.67 -22.32
N VAL A 129 4.91 17.51 -22.80
CA VAL A 129 3.70 17.08 -23.51
C VAL A 129 3.72 17.61 -24.94
N ARG A 130 3.34 16.80 -25.93
CA ARG A 130 3.25 17.21 -27.34
C ARG A 130 2.00 18.05 -27.59
N ASP A 131 0.92 17.70 -26.91
CA ASP A 131 -0.36 18.39 -26.98
C ASP A 131 -0.73 18.90 -25.58
N HIS A 132 -1.02 20.20 -25.50
CA HIS A 132 -1.43 20.91 -24.29
C HIS A 132 -2.93 21.23 -24.29
N THR A 133 -3.68 20.77 -25.30
CA THR A 133 -5.12 20.98 -25.35
C THR A 133 -5.80 20.15 -24.25
N TRP A 134 -6.38 20.87 -23.30
CA TRP A 134 -7.21 20.29 -22.25
C TRP A 134 -8.59 19.97 -22.86
N GLY A 135 -8.69 18.82 -23.53
CA GLY A 135 -9.92 18.38 -24.19
C GLY A 135 -10.26 16.96 -23.76
N ALA A 136 -11.46 16.76 -23.23
CA ALA A 136 -11.96 15.47 -22.70
C ALA A 136 -12.09 14.35 -23.76
N GLU A 137 -11.79 14.63 -25.02
CA GLU A 137 -12.07 13.71 -26.13
C GLU A 137 -10.91 12.79 -26.49
N ARG A 138 -9.70 12.99 -25.91
CA ARG A 138 -8.52 12.19 -26.27
C ARG A 138 -7.73 11.73 -25.06
N PHE A 139 -7.66 10.40 -24.91
CA PHE A 139 -6.76 9.73 -23.99
C PHE A 139 -5.66 9.01 -24.74
N TRP A 140 -4.45 9.05 -24.20
CA TRP A 140 -3.26 8.45 -24.81
C TRP A 140 -2.71 7.35 -23.91
N PRO A 141 -2.26 6.21 -24.47
CA PRO A 141 -1.47 5.26 -23.68
C PRO A 141 -0.22 5.95 -23.14
N PHE A 142 0.14 5.69 -21.89
CA PHE A 142 1.41 6.15 -21.33
C PHE A 142 2.52 5.25 -21.86
N ARG A 143 3.46 5.81 -22.64
CA ARG A 143 4.45 5.04 -23.43
C ARG A 143 5.89 5.15 -22.94
N PHE A 144 6.11 5.69 -21.75
CA PHE A 144 7.47 5.84 -21.19
C PHE A 144 7.71 4.78 -20.14
N GLU A 145 8.95 4.26 -20.09
CA GLU A 145 9.44 3.44 -18.99
C GLU A 145 10.39 4.28 -18.15
N LEU A 146 10.17 4.32 -16.83
CA LEU A 146 10.99 5.13 -15.91
C LEU A 146 12.03 4.29 -15.16
N GLY A 147 12.19 3.01 -15.51
CA GLY A 147 13.10 2.05 -14.86
C GLY A 147 12.74 1.70 -13.40
N ASP A 148 11.94 2.54 -12.75
CA ASP A 148 11.45 2.40 -11.39
C ASP A 148 9.90 2.45 -11.38
N GLU A 149 9.29 1.34 -10.98
CA GLU A 149 7.83 1.20 -10.83
C GLU A 149 7.25 2.19 -9.81
N ARG A 150 8.02 2.61 -8.81
CA ARG A 150 7.58 3.62 -7.85
C ARG A 150 7.45 4.99 -8.51
N ARG A 151 8.49 5.47 -9.19
CA ARG A 151 8.46 6.73 -9.96
C ARG A 151 7.37 6.70 -11.04
N MET A 152 7.18 5.56 -11.71
CA MET A 152 6.09 5.36 -12.66
C MET A 152 4.72 5.59 -12.02
N ARG A 153 4.46 4.95 -10.88
CA ARG A 153 3.22 5.12 -10.11
C ARG A 153 3.03 6.58 -9.69
N GLU A 154 4.07 7.24 -9.21
CA GLU A 154 4.02 8.65 -8.80
C GLU A 154 3.65 9.58 -9.96
N VAL A 155 4.24 9.38 -11.15
CA VAL A 155 3.91 10.14 -12.37
C VAL A 155 2.46 9.93 -12.80
N LEU A 156 2.00 8.67 -12.82
CA LEU A 156 0.63 8.32 -13.21
C LEU A 156 -0.43 8.93 -12.26
N LEU A 157 -0.07 9.14 -10.99
CA LEU A 157 -0.95 9.73 -9.98
C LEU A 157 -0.86 11.25 -9.93
N HIS A 158 0.31 11.84 -10.19
CA HIS A 158 0.56 13.28 -10.10
C HIS A 158 -0.34 14.08 -11.05
N SER A 159 -0.37 13.68 -12.31
CA SER A 159 -1.19 14.27 -13.37
C SER A 159 -2.69 14.02 -13.21
N GLY A 160 -3.09 13.18 -12.25
CA GLY A 160 -4.46 12.83 -11.96
C GLY A 160 -5.00 13.43 -10.66
N SER A 161 -4.26 14.27 -9.94
CA SER A 161 -4.62 14.72 -8.58
C SER A 161 -6.06 15.25 -8.45
N GLY A 162 -6.59 15.96 -9.45
CA GLY A 162 -8.00 16.36 -9.48
C GLY A 162 -8.98 15.20 -9.72
N SER A 163 -8.78 14.41 -10.78
CA SER A 163 -9.68 13.30 -11.14
C SER A 163 -9.66 12.16 -10.12
N VAL A 164 -8.49 11.85 -9.56
CA VAL A 164 -8.28 10.83 -8.53
C VAL A 164 -9.01 11.25 -7.26
N MET A 165 -8.90 12.50 -6.83
CA MET A 165 -9.62 12.96 -5.63
C MET A 165 -11.14 12.94 -5.81
N VAL A 166 -11.65 13.33 -6.99
CA VAL A 166 -13.10 13.33 -7.28
C VAL A 166 -13.66 11.91 -7.45
N LEU A 167 -13.01 11.07 -8.25
CA LEU A 167 -13.46 9.70 -8.54
C LEU A 167 -13.29 8.77 -7.34
N LEU A 168 -12.18 8.91 -6.59
CA LEU A 168 -11.96 8.10 -5.40
C LEU A 168 -12.80 8.59 -4.21
N GLY A 169 -13.12 9.88 -4.12
CA GLY A 169 -13.94 10.41 -3.02
C GLY A 169 -15.35 9.82 -2.98
N GLY A 170 -15.99 9.64 -4.15
CA GLY A 170 -17.29 8.97 -4.26
C GLY A 170 -17.21 7.49 -3.87
N LEU A 171 -16.29 6.76 -4.51
CA LEU A 171 -16.13 5.33 -4.26
C LEU A 171 -15.71 5.01 -2.80
N VAL A 172 -14.90 5.87 -2.18
CA VAL A 172 -14.52 5.70 -0.77
C VAL A 172 -15.74 5.86 0.16
N ARG A 173 -16.68 6.77 -0.15
CA ARG A 173 -17.92 6.90 0.62
C ARG A 173 -18.80 5.66 0.45
N GLU A 174 -19.08 5.25 -0.79
CA GLU A 174 -19.89 4.05 -1.08
C GLU A 174 -19.33 2.77 -0.43
N LEU A 175 -18.01 2.59 -0.47
CA LEU A 175 -17.34 1.46 0.17
C LEU A 175 -17.32 1.54 1.70
N LEU A 176 -17.32 2.75 2.28
CA LEU A 176 -17.46 2.93 3.73
C LEU A 176 -18.89 2.66 4.21
N ASP A 177 -19.87 3.01 3.39
CA ASP A 177 -21.30 2.83 3.66
C ASP A 177 -21.75 1.38 3.41
N GLY A 178 -20.91 0.56 2.76
CA GLY A 178 -21.15 -0.86 2.52
C GLY A 178 -22.11 -1.12 1.35
N GLU A 179 -22.25 -0.14 0.45
CA GLU A 179 -23.23 -0.19 -0.65
C GLU A 179 -22.74 -0.99 -1.87
N PHE A 180 -21.50 -1.48 -1.85
CA PHE A 180 -20.97 -2.44 -2.83
C PHE A 180 -21.16 -3.88 -2.32
N VAL A 181 -22.36 -4.45 -2.55
CA VAL A 181 -22.64 -5.88 -2.47
C VAL A 181 -23.34 -6.34 -3.74
#